data_AF-C1BHT4-F1
#
_entry.id   AF-C1BHT4-F1
#
_cell.length_a   1.000
_cell.length_b   1.000
_cell.length_c   1.000
_cell.angle_alpha   90.00
_cell.angle_beta   90.00
_cell.angle_gamma   90.00
#
_symmetry.space_group_name_H-M   'P 1'
#
loop_
_entity.id
_entity.type
_entity.pdbx_description
1 polymer ?
#
loop_
_entity_poly.entity_id
_entity_poly.type
_entity_poly.pdbx_seq_one_letter_code
_entity_poly.pdbx_strand_id
1 'polypeptide(L)'
;MGQKKQINKIPDMTCLLSNMPDPVTAREGIWLPFIQEELQCDEETVIIGHSSGAAAAMRYAETHNVFGLILVGAYTSDLGDENERESGYFSRPWEWEQMRRNVGHIVQFGSTDDPFLPWEEQQAVAEGLGAVLHKYTDRGHFQNTQFPELIDAVRKLRAAA
;
A
#
# COMPACT_ATOMS: atom_id res chain seq x y z
N MET A 1 7.71 -13.31 4.82
CA MET A 1 7.75 -14.69 4.25
C MET A 1 6.50 -15.52 4.58
N GLY A 2 5.86 -15.32 5.73
CA GLY A 2 4.63 -16.04 6.10
C GLY A 2 3.43 -15.72 5.19
N GLN A 3 3.20 -14.43 4.93
CA GLN A 3 2.07 -13.92 4.15
C GLN A 3 2.14 -14.41 2.70
N LYS A 4 3.30 -14.25 2.03
CA LYS A 4 3.57 -14.80 0.68
C LYS A 4 3.17 -16.28 0.57
N LYS A 5 3.59 -17.10 1.54
CA LYS A 5 3.25 -18.53 1.57
C LYS A 5 1.75 -18.79 1.74
N GLN A 6 1.01 -17.92 2.42
CA GLN A 6 -0.44 -18.07 2.56
C GLN A 6 -1.19 -17.59 1.32
N ILE A 7 -0.74 -16.50 0.69
CA ILE A 7 -1.33 -16.00 -0.56
C ILE A 7 -1.15 -17.01 -1.69
N ASN A 8 0.03 -17.63 -1.82
CA ASN A 8 0.28 -18.68 -2.82
C ASN A 8 -0.51 -19.99 -2.60
N LYS A 9 -1.28 -20.11 -1.51
CA LYS A 9 -2.24 -21.21 -1.32
C LYS A 9 -3.64 -20.86 -1.82
N ILE A 10 -3.88 -19.61 -2.21
CA ILE A 10 -5.14 -19.19 -2.81
C ILE A 10 -5.11 -19.65 -4.28
N PRO A 11 -6.12 -20.41 -4.75
CA PRO A 11 -6.18 -20.82 -6.15
C PRO A 11 -6.13 -19.62 -7.09
N ASP A 12 -5.39 -19.78 -8.19
CA ASP A 12 -5.29 -18.80 -9.28
C ASP A 12 -4.62 -17.47 -8.87
N MET A 13 -3.85 -17.46 -7.78
CA MET A 13 -3.06 -16.30 -7.34
C MET A 13 -1.58 -16.64 -7.20
N THR A 14 -0.74 -15.66 -7.55
CA THR A 14 0.69 -15.69 -7.25
C THR A 14 1.08 -14.42 -6.51
N CYS A 15 1.88 -14.55 -5.46
CA CYS A 15 2.45 -13.44 -4.71
C CYS A 15 3.93 -13.27 -5.10
N LEU A 16 4.22 -12.17 -5.78
CA LEU A 16 5.58 -11.66 -5.94
C LEU A 16 5.97 -10.89 -4.68
N LEU A 17 7.20 -11.11 -4.22
CA LEU A 17 7.78 -10.40 -3.08
C LEU A 17 9.29 -10.44 -3.25
N SER A 18 9.84 -9.28 -3.55
CA SER A 18 11.25 -9.04 -3.81
C SER A 18 11.73 -7.90 -2.90
N ASN A 19 13.04 -7.83 -2.68
CA ASN A 19 13.61 -6.65 -2.03
C ASN A 19 13.52 -5.48 -3.00
N MET A 20 13.06 -4.33 -2.50
CA MET A 20 13.06 -3.11 -3.30
C MET A 20 14.50 -2.59 -3.47
N PRO A 21 14.84 -2.00 -4.63
CA PRO A 21 16.04 -1.18 -4.76
C PRO A 21 15.96 0.03 -3.82
N ASP A 22 17.07 0.66 -3.46
CA ASP A 22 17.09 1.82 -2.54
C ASP A 22 16.20 1.64 -1.29
N PRO A 23 16.38 0.57 -0.49
CA PRO A 23 15.44 0.21 0.56
C PRO A 23 15.45 1.14 1.77
N VAL A 24 16.37 2.12 1.82
CA VAL A 24 16.51 3.06 2.94
C VAL A 24 15.70 4.34 2.69
N THR A 25 15.91 4.99 1.54
CA THR A 25 15.18 6.23 1.21
C THR A 25 13.91 5.98 0.41
N ALA A 26 13.78 4.79 -0.17
CA ALA A 26 12.61 4.37 -0.92
C ALA A 26 12.20 5.34 -2.04
N ARG A 27 13.17 5.92 -2.77
CA ARG A 27 12.90 7.02 -3.71
C ARG A 27 11.86 6.64 -4.76
N GLU A 28 10.87 7.50 -4.93
CA GLU A 28 9.80 7.36 -5.91
C GLU A 28 10.35 7.09 -7.32
N GLY A 29 11.34 7.88 -7.74
CA GLY A 29 11.98 7.76 -9.05
C GLY A 29 12.76 6.46 -9.27
N ILE A 30 12.89 5.63 -8.24
CA ILE A 30 13.52 4.29 -8.30
C ILE A 30 12.45 3.20 -8.11
N TRP A 31 11.55 3.38 -7.14
CA TRP A 31 10.55 2.37 -6.78
C TRP A 31 9.44 2.24 -7.82
N LEU A 32 8.92 3.34 -8.37
CA LEU A 32 7.84 3.26 -9.37
C LEU A 32 8.29 2.53 -10.65
N PRO A 33 9.47 2.84 -11.22
CA PRO A 33 10.02 2.04 -12.33
C PRO A 33 10.20 0.57 -11.97
N PHE A 34 10.66 0.24 -10.76
CA PHE A 34 10.81 -1.15 -10.33
C PHE A 34 9.46 -1.88 -10.21
N ILE A 35 8.43 -1.21 -9.67
CA ILE A 35 7.05 -1.74 -9.60
C ILE A 35 6.52 -2.03 -11.01
N GLN A 36 6.77 -1.13 -11.96
CA GLN A 36 6.37 -1.26 -13.36
C GLN A 36 7.12 -2.39 -14.10
N GLU A 37 8.45 -2.35 -14.07
CA GLU A 37 9.28 -3.10 -15.01
C GLU A 37 9.67 -4.48 -14.47
N GLU A 38 9.96 -4.56 -13.16
CA GLU A 38 10.48 -5.78 -12.53
C GLU A 38 9.38 -6.57 -11.82
N LEU A 39 8.44 -5.88 -11.15
CA LEU A 39 7.27 -6.53 -10.55
C LEU A 39 6.11 -6.67 -11.54
N GLN A 40 6.18 -5.97 -12.69
CA GLN A 40 5.21 -6.06 -13.79
C GLN A 40 3.76 -5.85 -13.33
N CYS A 41 3.54 -4.89 -12.43
CA CYS A 41 2.20 -4.58 -11.95
C CYS A 41 1.34 -4.01 -13.08
N ASP A 42 0.10 -4.51 -13.17
CA ASP A 42 -0.86 -4.19 -14.21
C ASP A 42 -2.30 -4.19 -13.69
N GLU A 43 -3.28 -4.11 -14.60
CA GLU A 43 -4.71 -4.06 -14.28
C GLU A 43 -5.27 -5.33 -13.62
N GLU A 44 -4.55 -6.45 -13.66
CA GLU A 44 -4.93 -7.70 -12.97
C GLU A 44 -4.23 -7.84 -11.59
N THR A 45 -3.41 -6.85 -11.22
CA THR A 45 -2.55 -6.92 -10.03
C THR A 45 -3.19 -6.29 -8.79
N VAL A 46 -3.12 -7.00 -7.65
CA VAL A 46 -3.33 -6.40 -6.32
C VAL A 46 -1.98 -5.99 -5.73
N ILE A 47 -1.78 -4.68 -5.54
CA ILE A 47 -0.58 -4.16 -4.87
C ILE A 47 -0.82 -4.10 -3.36
N ILE A 48 0.03 -4.77 -2.58
CA ILE A 48 0.04 -4.70 -1.11
C ILE A 48 1.21 -3.82 -0.68
N GLY A 49 0.91 -2.58 -0.28
CA GLY A 49 1.91 -1.60 0.15
C GLY A 49 1.89 -1.42 1.68
N HIS A 50 3.06 -1.47 2.32
CA HIS A 50 3.23 -1.18 3.75
C HIS A 50 4.09 0.05 3.94
N SER A 51 3.63 1.01 4.75
CA SER A 51 4.35 2.27 5.05
C SER A 51 4.78 2.98 3.77
N SER A 52 6.08 3.23 3.53
CA SER A 52 6.57 3.81 2.27
C SER A 52 6.12 3.05 1.01
N GLY A 53 5.91 1.73 1.11
CA GLY A 53 5.30 0.93 0.04
C GLY A 53 3.84 1.25 -0.23
N ALA A 54 3.09 1.72 0.78
CA ALA A 54 1.74 2.25 0.59
C ALA A 54 1.77 3.60 -0.13
N ALA A 55 2.72 4.49 0.21
CA ALA A 55 2.94 5.74 -0.51
C ALA A 55 3.31 5.50 -1.99
N ALA A 56 4.22 4.55 -2.24
CA ALA A 56 4.60 4.15 -3.60
C ALA A 56 3.41 3.58 -4.39
N ALA A 57 2.62 2.70 -3.77
CA ALA A 57 1.43 2.12 -4.42
C ALA A 57 0.38 3.18 -4.78
N MET A 58 0.17 4.16 -3.89
CA MET A 58 -0.71 5.31 -4.16
C MET A 58 -0.19 6.13 -5.34
N ARG A 59 1.09 6.52 -5.35
CA ARG A 59 1.67 7.28 -6.48
C ARG A 59 1.65 6.50 -7.79
N TYR A 60 1.88 5.20 -7.74
CA TYR A 60 1.78 4.34 -8.92
C TYR A 60 0.37 4.37 -9.51
N ALA A 61 -0.65 4.28 -8.65
CA ALA A 61 -2.06 4.31 -9.04
C ALA A 61 -2.56 5.67 -9.55
N GLU A 62 -1.81 6.77 -9.40
CA GLU A 62 -2.17 8.05 -10.02
C GLU A 62 -2.13 7.98 -11.56
N THR A 63 -1.29 7.07 -12.11
CA THR A 63 -1.04 6.97 -13.56
C THR A 63 -1.24 5.58 -14.15
N HIS A 64 -1.42 4.54 -13.32
CA HIS A 64 -1.57 3.16 -13.78
C HIS A 64 -2.84 2.51 -13.21
N ASN A 65 -3.52 1.73 -14.05
CA ASN A 65 -4.64 0.90 -13.60
C ASN A 65 -4.11 -0.32 -12.85
N VAL A 66 -4.74 -0.64 -11.72
CA VAL A 66 -4.46 -1.86 -10.96
C VAL A 66 -5.77 -2.45 -10.44
N PHE A 67 -5.85 -3.77 -10.33
CA PHE A 67 -7.06 -4.45 -9.85
C PHE A 67 -7.45 -3.97 -8.46
N GLY A 68 -6.46 -3.84 -7.56
CA GLY A 68 -6.71 -3.32 -6.23
C GLY A 68 -5.47 -2.88 -5.47
N LEU A 69 -5.71 -2.06 -4.46
CA LEU A 69 -4.72 -1.64 -3.47
C LEU A 69 -5.10 -2.20 -2.11
N ILE A 70 -4.13 -2.80 -1.43
CA ILE A 70 -4.18 -3.03 0.01
C ILE A 70 -3.09 -2.19 0.67
N LEU A 71 -3.50 -1.16 1.39
CA LEU A 71 -2.63 -0.17 2.00
C LEU A 71 -2.51 -0.44 3.50
N VAL A 72 -1.30 -0.65 4.01
CA VAL A 72 -1.03 -0.91 5.43
C VAL A 72 -0.21 0.23 6.00
N GLY A 73 -0.75 1.00 6.94
CA GLY A 73 -0.08 2.18 7.50
C GLY A 73 0.21 3.23 6.42
N ALA A 74 -0.82 3.66 5.69
CA ALA A 74 -0.69 4.72 4.68
C ALA A 74 -0.81 6.11 5.32
N TYR A 75 -0.13 7.10 4.74
CA TYR A 75 -0.03 8.45 5.26
C TYR A 75 0.16 9.45 4.10
N THR A 76 0.18 10.75 4.40
CA THR A 76 -0.01 11.82 3.42
C THR A 76 1.10 12.85 3.35
N SER A 77 1.96 12.96 4.35
CA SER A 77 3.04 13.95 4.41
C SER A 77 4.40 13.32 4.69
N ASP A 78 5.47 14.11 4.58
CA ASP A 78 6.82 13.68 5.00
C ASP A 78 7.01 13.66 6.52
N LEU A 79 5.98 14.03 7.31
CA LEU A 79 6.01 14.06 8.78
C LEU A 79 7.12 14.95 9.37
N GLY A 80 7.70 15.85 8.55
CA GLY A 80 8.89 16.61 8.92
C GLY A 80 10.18 15.77 9.00
N ASP A 81 10.16 14.54 8.49
CA ASP A 81 11.33 13.67 8.40
C ASP A 81 12.08 13.91 7.07
N GLU A 82 13.40 14.07 7.17
CA GLU A 82 14.24 14.39 6.02
C GLU A 82 14.31 13.24 5.02
N ASN A 83 14.34 11.98 5.48
CA ASN A 83 14.42 10.82 4.60
C ASN A 83 13.09 10.60 3.88
N GLU A 84 11.95 10.80 4.55
CA GLU A 84 10.63 10.82 3.92
C GLU A 84 10.53 11.94 2.87
N ARG A 85 11.06 13.13 3.17
CA ARG A 85 11.11 14.24 2.20
C ARG A 85 11.96 13.90 0.98
N GLU A 86 13.12 13.28 1.19
CA GLU A 86 14.03 12.83 0.12
C GLU A 86 13.44 11.70 -0.74
N SER A 87 12.48 10.93 -0.22
CA SER A 87 11.79 9.89 -1.00
C SER A 87 11.07 10.45 -2.24
N GLY A 88 10.62 11.71 -2.16
CA GLY A 88 9.92 12.42 -3.24
C GLY A 88 8.39 12.26 -3.24
N TYR A 89 7.83 11.29 -2.50
CA TYR A 89 6.39 10.98 -2.52
C TYR A 89 5.50 12.14 -2.07
N PHE A 90 5.98 13.02 -1.19
CA PHE A 90 5.16 14.05 -0.53
C PHE A 90 5.38 15.47 -1.07
N SER A 91 6.14 15.59 -2.15
CA SER A 91 6.53 16.87 -2.76
C SER A 91 5.43 17.60 -3.52
N ARG A 92 4.27 16.96 -3.72
CA ARG A 92 3.09 17.53 -4.40
C ARG A 92 1.79 16.94 -3.84
N PRO A 93 0.62 17.57 -4.08
CA PRO A 93 -0.68 17.02 -3.65
C PRO A 93 -0.92 15.59 -4.17
N TRP A 94 -1.78 14.86 -3.48
CA TRP A 94 -2.22 13.53 -3.89
C TRP A 94 -3.40 13.62 -4.86
N GLU A 95 -3.33 12.89 -5.97
CA GLU A 95 -4.35 12.90 -7.03
C GLU A 95 -5.47 11.89 -6.73
N TRP A 96 -6.22 12.14 -5.65
CA TRP A 96 -7.26 11.24 -5.12
C TRP A 96 -8.29 10.78 -6.15
N GLU A 97 -8.75 11.68 -7.02
CA GLU A 97 -9.72 11.37 -8.07
C GLU A 97 -9.12 10.46 -9.14
N GLN A 98 -7.84 10.61 -9.47
CA GLN A 98 -7.16 9.77 -10.45
C GLN A 98 -6.97 8.36 -9.89
N MET A 99 -6.48 8.23 -8.65
CA MET A 99 -6.34 6.94 -7.98
C MET A 99 -7.68 6.21 -7.88
N ARG A 100 -8.78 6.90 -7.53
CA ARG A 100 -10.11 6.28 -7.47
C ARG A 100 -10.64 5.81 -8.83
N ARG A 101 -10.21 6.42 -9.93
CA ARG A 101 -10.58 5.97 -11.29
C ARG A 101 -9.77 4.77 -11.75
N ASN A 102 -8.52 4.71 -11.34
CA ASN A 102 -7.57 3.71 -11.82
C ASN A 102 -7.58 2.41 -10.99
N VAL A 103 -8.22 2.41 -9.81
CA VAL A 103 -8.22 1.26 -8.90
C VAL A 103 -9.63 0.73 -8.68
N GLY A 104 -9.84 -0.56 -8.95
CA GLY A 104 -11.15 -1.21 -8.76
C GLY A 104 -11.53 -1.41 -7.30
N HIS A 105 -10.56 -1.79 -6.47
CA HIS A 105 -10.78 -2.07 -5.05
C HIS A 105 -9.70 -1.48 -4.16
N ILE A 106 -10.08 -0.76 -3.10
CA ILE A 106 -9.14 -0.15 -2.16
C ILE A 106 -9.49 -0.59 -0.74
N VAL A 107 -8.55 -1.28 -0.10
CA VAL A 107 -8.63 -1.69 1.30
C VAL A 107 -7.48 -1.03 2.06
N GLN A 108 -7.76 -0.50 3.24
CA GLN A 108 -6.73 0.09 4.10
C GLN A 108 -6.74 -0.54 5.48
N PHE A 109 -5.57 -0.83 6.02
CA PHE A 109 -5.33 -1.22 7.40
C PHE A 109 -4.59 -0.08 8.10
N GLY A 110 -5.17 0.45 9.17
CA GLY A 110 -4.58 1.53 9.96
C GLY A 110 -4.77 1.29 11.45
N SER A 111 -3.87 1.84 12.27
CA SER A 111 -3.92 1.69 13.73
C SER A 111 -3.74 3.03 14.41
N THR A 112 -4.55 3.31 15.44
CA THR A 112 -4.47 4.57 16.20
C THR A 112 -3.28 4.62 17.16
N ASP A 113 -2.68 3.47 17.47
CA ASP A 113 -1.49 3.33 18.31
C ASP A 113 -0.19 3.22 17.48
N ASP A 114 -0.24 3.57 16.18
CA ASP A 114 0.95 3.64 15.35
C ASP A 114 1.93 4.69 15.92
N PRO A 115 3.16 4.30 16.30
CA PRO A 115 4.11 5.22 16.92
C PRO A 115 4.81 6.14 15.90
N PHE A 116 4.67 5.88 14.60
CA PHE A 116 5.29 6.66 13.53
C PHE A 116 4.27 7.57 12.83
N LEU A 117 3.04 7.08 12.64
CA LEU A 117 2.05 7.73 11.78
C LEU A 117 0.89 8.32 12.59
N PRO A 118 0.63 9.64 12.51
CA PRO A 118 -0.58 10.23 13.06
C PRO A 118 -1.84 9.56 12.50
N TRP A 119 -2.84 9.34 13.36
CA TRP A 119 -4.10 8.73 12.93
C TRP A 119 -4.81 9.57 11.86
N GLU A 120 -4.70 10.89 11.96
CA GLU A 120 -5.32 11.85 11.05
C GLU A 120 -4.85 11.68 9.61
N GLU A 121 -3.56 11.37 9.39
CA GLU A 121 -3.03 11.10 8.05
C GLU A 121 -3.54 9.78 7.49
N GLN A 122 -3.58 8.74 8.32
CA GLN A 122 -4.16 7.45 7.92
C GLN A 122 -5.64 7.61 7.54
N GLN A 123 -6.39 8.38 8.34
CA GLN A 123 -7.79 8.68 8.06
C GLN A 123 -7.96 9.49 6.76
N ALA A 124 -7.09 10.47 6.51
CA ALA A 124 -7.12 11.27 5.28
C ALA A 124 -6.92 10.41 4.02
N VAL A 125 -6.03 9.41 4.06
CA VAL A 125 -5.88 8.45 2.95
C VAL A 125 -7.17 7.67 2.72
N ALA A 126 -7.77 7.13 3.78
CA ALA A 126 -8.97 6.32 3.68
C ALA A 126 -10.14 7.11 3.09
N GLU A 127 -10.32 8.36 3.54
CA GLU A 127 -11.35 9.26 3.06
C GLU A 127 -11.09 9.72 1.62
N GLY A 128 -9.84 10.11 1.30
CA GLY A 128 -9.44 10.56 -0.03
C GLY A 128 -9.63 9.48 -1.10
N LEU A 129 -9.33 8.23 -0.75
CA LEU A 129 -9.47 7.08 -1.64
C LEU A 129 -10.86 6.42 -1.59
N GLY A 130 -11.70 6.75 -0.61
CA GLY A 130 -12.93 6.00 -0.35
C GLY A 130 -12.65 4.52 -0.02
N ALA A 131 -11.56 4.25 0.69
CA ALA A 131 -11.10 2.91 0.99
C ALA A 131 -11.98 2.19 2.03
N VAL A 132 -12.04 0.87 1.94
CA VAL A 132 -12.57 0.03 3.04
C VAL A 132 -11.53 0.03 4.17
N LEU A 133 -11.77 0.85 5.19
CA LEU A 133 -10.86 1.03 6.32
C LEU A 133 -11.08 -0.03 7.42
N HIS A 134 -10.05 -0.83 7.66
CA HIS A 134 -9.89 -1.68 8.83
C HIS A 134 -9.08 -0.92 9.90
N LYS A 135 -9.78 -0.30 10.83
CA LYS A 135 -9.20 0.45 11.95
C LYS A 135 -8.89 -0.47 13.13
N TYR A 136 -7.68 -0.34 13.66
CA TYR A 136 -7.20 -1.00 14.89
C TYR A 136 -6.77 0.04 15.92
N THR A 137 -6.58 -0.43 17.15
CA THR A 137 -6.08 0.38 18.27
C THR A 137 -4.90 -0.29 19.00
N ASP A 138 -4.41 -1.40 18.46
CA ASP A 138 -3.52 -2.35 19.12
C ASP A 138 -2.57 -3.06 18.12
N ARG A 139 -2.37 -2.48 16.93
CA ARG A 139 -1.54 -3.08 15.86
C ARG A 139 -0.26 -2.29 15.60
N GLY A 140 -0.07 -1.15 16.26
CA GLY A 140 1.07 -0.26 16.03
C GLY A 140 1.31 -0.04 14.54
N HIS A 141 2.57 -0.17 14.11
CA HIS A 141 2.97 -0.04 12.70
C HIS A 141 2.93 -1.37 11.91
N PHE A 142 2.13 -2.35 12.35
CA PHE A 142 1.93 -3.64 11.68
C PHE A 142 3.22 -4.45 11.43
N GLN A 143 4.17 -4.39 12.37
CA GLN A 143 5.46 -5.09 12.28
C GLN A 143 5.41 -6.55 12.78
N ASN A 144 4.22 -7.05 13.13
CA ASN A 144 4.04 -8.44 13.55
C ASN A 144 4.29 -9.43 12.40
N THR A 145 4.76 -10.63 12.74
CA THR A 145 5.09 -11.67 11.76
C THR A 145 3.87 -12.32 11.11
N GLN A 146 2.69 -12.20 11.72
CA GLN A 146 1.42 -12.73 11.23
C GLN A 146 0.43 -11.60 10.98
N PHE A 147 -0.32 -11.74 9.90
CA PHE A 147 -1.37 -10.78 9.52
C PHE A 147 -2.53 -11.54 8.85
N PRO A 148 -3.32 -12.31 9.61
CA PRO A 148 -4.41 -13.11 9.05
C PRO A 148 -5.49 -12.26 8.36
N GLU A 149 -5.77 -11.07 8.88
CA GLU A 149 -6.78 -10.15 8.35
C GLU A 149 -6.40 -9.65 6.94
N LEU A 150 -5.10 -9.49 6.66
CA LEU A 150 -4.59 -9.24 5.31
C LEU A 150 -4.90 -10.40 4.36
N ILE A 151 -4.71 -11.65 4.80
CA ILE A 151 -4.99 -12.83 3.96
C ILE A 151 -6.49 -12.92 3.65
N ASP A 152 -7.35 -12.59 4.61
CA ASP A 152 -8.79 -12.55 4.41
C ASP A 152 -9.21 -11.45 3.42
N ALA A 153 -8.58 -10.27 3.48
CA ALA A 153 -8.80 -9.21 2.49
C ALA A 153 -8.42 -9.66 1.08
N VAL A 154 -7.24 -10.29 0.91
CA VAL A 154 -6.81 -10.85 -0.39
C VAL A 154 -7.82 -11.88 -0.92
N ARG A 155 -8.35 -12.77 -0.05
CA ARG A 155 -9.37 -13.75 -0.45
C ARG A 155 -10.68 -13.10 -0.89
N LYS A 156 -11.11 -12.04 -0.21
CA LYS A 156 -12.32 -11.29 -0.58
C LYS A 156 -12.16 -10.60 -1.93
N LEU A 157 -11.00 -10.00 -2.19
CA LEU A 157 -10.69 -9.41 -3.50
C LEU A 157 -10.73 -10.46 -4.62
N ARG A 158 -10.09 -11.62 -4.41
CA ARG A 158 -10.14 -12.74 -5.38
C ARG A 158 -11.55 -13.24 -5.64
N ALA A 159 -12.45 -13.20 -4.64
CA ALA A 159 -13.84 -13.60 -4.82
C ALA A 159 -14.70 -12.55 -5.54
N ALA A 160 -14.20 -11.31 -5.66
CA ALA A 160 -14.85 -10.21 -6.37
C ALA A 160 -14.35 -10.05 -7.82
N ALA A 161 -13.23 -10.69 -8.18
CA ALA A 161 -12.72 -10.83 -9.54
C ALA A 161 -13.55 -11.85 -10.33
#